data_AF-A0A2G9T453-F1
#
_entry.id   AF-A0A2G9T453-F1
#
_cell.length_a   1.000
_cell.length_b   1.000
_cell.length_c   1.000
_cell.angle_alpha   90.00
_cell.angle_beta   90.00
_cell.angle_gamma   90.00
#
_symmetry.space_group_name_H-M   'P 1'
#
loop_
_entity.id
_entity.type
_entity.pdbx_description
1 polymer ?
#
loop_
_entity_poly.entity_id
_entity_poly.type
_entity_poly.pdbx_seq_one_letter_code
_entity_poly.pdbx_strand_id
1 'polypeptide(L)'
;MEENEVYAIETFGSTGKGYVHDDMECSHYMKNFELSEEHIPLRLARSKALLNTIDRNFGTLAFCRRWVDRLGENKYLMALKDLCDKGIVDPYPPLCDVKGCYTAQWEHTLVLRPTCKEVLSRGDDY
;
A
#
# COMPACT_ATOMS: atom_id res chain seq x y z
N MET A 1 -18.17 -6.37 -9.78
CA MET A 1 -18.67 -7.43 -8.88
C MET A 1 -19.14 -8.57 -9.75
N GLU A 2 -18.24 -9.50 -9.95
CA GLU A 2 -18.34 -10.69 -10.78
C GLU A 2 -18.06 -11.93 -9.91
N GLU A 3 -18.47 -13.09 -10.39
CA GLU A 3 -18.22 -14.36 -9.71
C GLU A 3 -16.71 -14.61 -9.56
N ASN A 4 -16.31 -15.15 -8.41
CA ASN A 4 -14.93 -15.44 -7.99
C ASN A 4 -14.05 -14.23 -7.66
N GLU A 5 -14.55 -13.00 -7.81
CA GLU A 5 -13.83 -11.82 -7.33
C GLU A 5 -13.79 -11.78 -5.79
N VAL A 6 -12.71 -11.18 -5.29
CA VAL A 6 -12.47 -10.93 -3.87
C VAL A 6 -12.48 -9.42 -3.65
N TYR A 7 -13.19 -8.98 -2.61
CA TYR A 7 -13.35 -7.57 -2.29
C TYR A 7 -12.96 -7.29 -0.85
N ALA A 8 -12.18 -6.24 -0.65
CA ALA A 8 -12.17 -5.50 0.59
C ALA A 8 -13.40 -4.57 0.61
N ILE A 9 -14.29 -4.76 1.58
CA ILE A 9 -15.42 -3.86 1.82
C ILE A 9 -15.09 -3.04 3.05
N GLU A 10 -14.66 -1.82 2.81
CA GLU A 10 -14.28 -0.86 3.84
C GLU A 10 -15.15 0.40 3.78
N THR A 11 -15.49 0.94 4.94
CA THR A 11 -16.23 2.20 5.05
C THR A 11 -15.59 3.10 6.08
N PHE A 12 -15.59 4.40 5.81
CA PHE A 12 -15.02 5.42 6.67
C PHE A 12 -16.10 6.44 7.06
N GLY A 13 -16.35 6.58 8.35
CA GLY A 13 -17.18 7.65 8.90
C GLY A 13 -16.30 8.81 9.36
N SER A 14 -16.75 10.05 9.16
CA SER A 14 -16.02 11.25 9.59
C SER A 14 -16.96 12.29 10.21
N THR A 15 -16.49 12.97 11.26
CA THR A 15 -17.12 14.19 11.81
C THR A 15 -16.64 15.47 11.11
N GLY A 16 -15.76 15.34 10.12
CA GLY A 16 -15.12 16.42 9.37
C GLY A 16 -15.85 16.72 8.06
N LYS A 17 -15.09 16.88 6.97
CA LYS A 17 -15.63 17.15 5.63
C LYS A 17 -16.04 15.90 4.88
N GLY A 18 -15.65 14.71 5.36
CA GLY A 18 -15.87 13.46 4.65
C GLY A 18 -15.03 13.36 3.37
N TYR A 19 -13.89 14.06 3.34
CA TYR A 19 -12.97 14.05 2.21
C TYR A 19 -11.53 14.09 2.74
N VAL A 20 -10.69 13.19 2.23
CA VAL A 20 -9.31 13.05 2.67
C VAL A 20 -8.34 13.78 1.75
N HIS A 21 -7.19 14.16 2.30
CA HIS A 21 -6.04 14.68 1.58
C HIS A 21 -4.76 14.08 2.16
N ASP A 22 -3.70 14.07 1.36
CA ASP A 22 -2.38 13.64 1.82
C ASP A 22 -1.84 14.60 2.89
N ASP A 23 -1.39 14.05 4.02
CA ASP A 23 -0.71 14.81 5.08
C ASP A 23 0.35 13.94 5.77
N MET A 24 1.23 14.58 6.55
CA MET A 24 2.30 13.96 7.34
C MET A 24 3.39 13.25 6.50
N GLU A 25 4.31 12.54 7.18
CA GLU A 25 5.40 11.84 6.53
C GLU A 25 4.93 10.50 5.93
N CYS A 26 5.21 10.28 4.65
CA CYS A 26 4.88 9.05 3.95
C CYS A 26 5.67 7.85 4.50
N SER A 27 4.95 6.76 4.77
CA SER A 27 5.50 5.53 5.33
C SER A 27 5.20 4.28 4.52
N HIS A 28 4.14 4.29 3.70
CA HIS A 28 3.70 3.14 2.89
C HIS A 28 4.10 3.32 1.43
N TYR A 29 4.53 2.23 0.81
CA TYR A 29 5.03 2.18 -0.55
C TYR A 29 4.62 0.85 -1.18
N MET A 30 4.41 0.82 -2.49
CA MET A 30 4.11 -0.43 -3.20
C MET A 30 4.71 -0.38 -4.60
N LYS A 31 5.26 -1.49 -5.09
CA LYS A 31 5.71 -1.56 -6.48
C LYS A 31 4.49 -1.46 -7.39
N ASN A 32 4.58 -0.65 -8.44
CA ASN A 32 3.51 -0.53 -9.41
C ASN A 32 3.30 -1.90 -10.11
N PHE A 33 2.07 -2.43 -10.03
CA PHE A 33 1.75 -3.78 -10.54
C PHE A 33 1.89 -3.87 -12.06
N GLU A 34 1.42 -2.87 -12.79
CA GLU A 34 1.46 -2.82 -14.26
C GLU A 34 2.90 -2.74 -14.78
N LEU A 35 3.78 -2.04 -14.05
CA LEU A 35 5.20 -1.93 -14.40
C LEU A 35 6.04 -3.06 -13.78
N SER A 36 5.43 -4.03 -13.09
CA SER A 36 6.18 -4.99 -12.27
C SER A 36 7.06 -5.94 -13.10
N GLU A 37 6.66 -6.21 -14.35
CA GLU A 37 7.39 -7.02 -15.33
C GLU A 37 8.29 -6.18 -16.26
N GLU A 38 8.15 -4.85 -16.25
CA GLU A 38 8.92 -3.97 -17.13
C GLU A 38 10.34 -3.74 -16.59
N HIS A 39 11.33 -3.87 -17.48
CA HIS A 39 12.69 -3.52 -17.14
C HIS A 39 12.95 -2.01 -17.29
N ILE A 40 12.83 -1.28 -16.19
CA ILE A 40 13.12 0.16 -16.15
C ILE A 40 14.60 0.39 -15.81
N PRO A 41 15.41 0.98 -16.73
CA PRO A 41 16.85 1.12 -16.53
C PRO A 41 17.17 2.13 -15.42
N LEU A 42 17.67 1.63 -14.29
CA LEU A 42 18.18 2.45 -13.20
C LEU A 42 19.66 2.81 -13.43
N ARG A 43 20.04 4.08 -13.17
CA ARG A 43 21.45 4.51 -13.23
C ARG A 43 22.17 4.37 -11.89
N LEU A 44 21.46 4.64 -10.80
CA LEU A 44 22.02 4.61 -9.45
C LEU A 44 22.12 3.18 -8.92
N ALA A 45 23.33 2.77 -8.51
CA ALA A 45 23.57 1.44 -7.97
C ALA A 45 22.75 1.16 -6.69
N ARG A 46 22.55 2.18 -5.84
CA ARG A 46 21.71 2.04 -4.64
C ARG A 46 20.23 1.83 -4.97
N SER A 47 19.69 2.48 -5.99
CA SER A 47 18.30 2.26 -6.44
C SER A 47 18.13 0.83 -6.96
N LYS A 48 19.11 0.31 -7.72
CA LYS A 48 19.10 -1.09 -8.16
C LYS A 48 19.12 -2.07 -6.99
N ALA A 49 20.01 -1.83 -6.02
CA ALA A 49 20.11 -2.69 -4.83
C ALA A 49 18.80 -2.68 -4.03
N LEU A 50 18.22 -1.50 -3.81
CA LEU A 50 16.94 -1.37 -3.09
C LEU A 50 15.79 -2.03 -3.86
N LEU A 51 15.70 -1.84 -5.18
CA LEU A 51 14.67 -2.49 -6.00
C LEU A 51 14.79 -4.02 -5.93
N ASN A 52 16.00 -4.57 -6.00
CA ASN A 52 16.23 -6.01 -5.82
C ASN A 52 15.78 -6.49 -4.43
N THR A 53 16.01 -5.69 -3.39
CA THR A 53 15.51 -5.98 -2.04
C THR A 53 13.98 -5.95 -2.00
N ILE A 54 13.33 -4.99 -2.65
CA ILE A 54 11.87 -4.91 -2.74
C ILE A 54 11.30 -6.12 -3.50
N ASP A 55 11.84 -6.43 -4.67
CA ASP A 55 11.38 -7.56 -5.50
C ASP A 55 11.49 -8.89 -4.76
N ARG A 56 12.60 -9.12 -4.05
CA ARG A 56 12.83 -10.39 -3.33
C ARG A 56 11.92 -10.56 -2.10
N ASN A 57 11.56 -9.48 -1.42
CA ASN A 57 10.88 -9.57 -0.12
C ASN A 57 9.39 -9.21 -0.17
N PHE A 58 8.98 -8.37 -1.12
CA PHE A 58 7.61 -7.84 -1.19
C PHE A 58 6.98 -8.08 -2.57
N GLY A 59 7.76 -8.08 -3.65
CA GLY A 59 7.23 -8.15 -5.00
C GLY A 59 6.30 -6.96 -5.27
N THR A 60 5.02 -7.23 -5.52
CA THR A 60 3.98 -6.22 -5.71
C THR A 60 3.15 -5.93 -4.45
N LEU A 61 3.45 -6.59 -3.31
CA LEU A 61 2.81 -6.26 -2.04
C LEU A 61 3.32 -4.94 -1.48
N ALA A 62 2.45 -4.22 -0.77
CA ALA A 62 2.83 -3.00 -0.06
C ALA A 62 3.87 -3.28 1.03
N PHE A 63 4.73 -2.30 1.29
CA PHE A 63 5.76 -2.33 2.33
C PHE A 63 5.89 -0.97 3.01
N CYS A 64 6.67 -0.92 4.09
CA CYS A 64 6.97 0.32 4.80
C CYS A 64 8.45 0.45 5.13
N ARG A 65 8.90 1.68 5.42
CA ARG A 65 10.30 1.99 5.78
C ARG A 65 10.84 1.08 6.90
N ARG A 66 10.03 0.83 7.93
CA ARG A 66 10.41 -0.04 9.07
C ARG A 66 10.73 -1.47 8.65
N TRP A 67 10.08 -1.99 7.60
CA TRP A 67 10.38 -3.35 7.09
C TRP A 67 11.69 -3.36 6.32
N VAL A 68 11.95 -2.31 5.54
CA VAL A 68 13.24 -2.10 4.85
C VAL A 68 14.38 -1.98 5.88
N ASP A 69 14.19 -1.22 6.96
CA ASP A 69 15.16 -1.12 8.07
C ASP A 69 15.44 -2.49 8.70
N ARG A 70 14.40 -3.32 8.91
CA ARG A 70 14.54 -4.68 9.49
C ARG A 70 15.34 -5.62 8.60
N LEU A 71 15.38 -5.39 7.29
CA LEU A 71 16.21 -6.13 6.35
C LEU A 71 17.69 -5.70 6.36
N GLY A 72 18.05 -4.70 7.19
CA GLY A 72 19.41 -4.19 7.33
C GLY A 72 19.78 -3.10 6.31
N GLU A 73 18.84 -2.68 5.47
CA GLU A 73 19.03 -1.57 4.56
C GLU A 73 19.20 -0.26 5.34
N ASN A 74 20.11 0.60 4.88
CA ASN A 74 20.38 1.89 5.52
C ASN A 74 20.60 2.97 4.47
N LYS A 75 20.36 4.23 4.84
CA LYS A 75 20.55 5.40 3.95
C LYS A 75 19.88 5.23 2.57
N TYR A 76 18.73 4.55 2.53
CA TYR A 76 18.03 4.18 1.30
C TYR A 76 16.98 5.20 0.87
N LEU A 77 16.66 6.22 1.68
CA LEU A 77 15.57 7.17 1.37
C LEU A 77 15.74 7.88 0.01
N MET A 78 16.96 8.22 -0.39
CA MET A 78 17.21 8.81 -1.71
C MET A 78 17.00 7.80 -2.85
N ALA A 79 17.36 6.53 -2.62
CA ALA A 79 17.10 5.45 -3.58
C ALA A 79 15.60 5.17 -3.69
N LEU A 80 14.87 5.18 -2.56
CA LEU A 80 13.42 5.03 -2.54
C LEU A 80 12.73 6.18 -3.29
N LYS A 81 13.16 7.42 -3.07
CA LYS A 81 12.68 8.58 -3.82
C LYS A 81 12.94 8.41 -5.33
N ASP A 82 14.12 7.96 -5.72
CA ASP A 82 14.48 7.72 -7.12
C ASP A 82 13.62 6.64 -7.79
N LEU A 83 13.18 5.62 -7.03
CA LEU A 83 12.20 4.62 -7.51
C LEU A 83 10.80 5.23 -7.65
N CYS A 84 10.41 6.12 -6.74
CA CYS A 84 9.12 6.82 -6.80
C CYS A 84 9.07 7.82 -7.96
N ASP A 85 10.12 8.63 -8.16
CA ASP A 85 10.21 9.59 -9.25
C ASP A 85 10.15 8.91 -10.63
N LYS A 86 10.47 7.61 -10.70
CA LYS A 86 10.38 6.79 -11.92
C LYS A 86 9.08 5.99 -12.05
N GLY A 87 8.15 6.11 -11.09
CA GLY A 87 6.89 5.34 -11.08
C GLY A 87 7.05 3.85 -10.83
N ILE A 88 8.25 3.37 -10.48
CA ILE A 88 8.48 1.94 -10.18
C ILE A 88 7.80 1.58 -8.86
N VAL A 89 7.84 2.51 -7.91
CA VAL A 89 7.25 2.37 -6.58
C VAL A 89 6.33 3.57 -6.35
N ASP A 90 5.09 3.32 -5.99
CA ASP A 90 4.13 4.37 -5.68
C ASP A 90 4.16 4.67 -4.16
N PRO A 91 4.25 5.95 -3.75
CA PRO A 91 4.11 6.34 -2.35
C PRO A 91 2.64 6.45 -1.96
N TYR A 92 2.30 5.96 -0.77
CA TYR A 92 0.96 6.04 -0.18
C TYR A 92 1.05 6.82 1.15
N PRO A 93 1.00 8.16 1.10
CA PRO A 93 1.03 8.98 2.31
C PRO A 93 -0.23 8.78 3.17
N PRO A 94 -0.18 9.13 4.47
CA PRO A 94 -1.37 9.15 5.31
C PRO A 94 -2.50 10.01 4.71
N LEU A 95 -3.72 9.44 4.68
CA LEU A 95 -4.93 10.12 4.21
C LEU A 95 -5.69 10.69 5.42
N CYS A 96 -5.79 12.02 5.47
CA CYS A 96 -6.36 12.74 6.61
C CYS A 96 -7.56 13.60 6.20
N ASP A 97 -8.60 13.67 7.03
CA ASP A 97 -9.62 14.72 6.95
C ASP A 97 -9.14 15.97 7.75
N VAL A 98 -9.95 17.01 7.85
CA VAL A 98 -9.59 18.30 8.47
C VAL A 98 -9.15 18.15 9.93
N LYS A 99 -8.14 18.93 10.31
CA LYS A 99 -7.62 18.96 11.68
C LYS A 99 -8.74 19.11 12.72
N GLY A 100 -8.72 18.25 13.74
CA GLY A 100 -9.66 18.27 14.86
C GLY A 100 -10.93 17.45 14.65
N CYS A 101 -11.13 16.83 13.49
CA CYS A 101 -12.19 15.84 13.31
C CYS A 101 -11.80 14.46 13.85
N TYR A 102 -12.77 13.55 13.89
CA TYR A 102 -12.58 12.14 14.21
C TYR A 102 -13.05 11.29 13.04
N THR A 103 -12.31 10.22 12.76
CA THR A 103 -12.64 9.22 11.75
C THR A 103 -12.77 7.84 12.40
N ALA A 104 -13.61 6.99 11.82
CA ALA A 104 -13.76 5.59 12.19
C ALA A 104 -13.82 4.72 10.93
N GLN A 105 -13.31 3.50 11.00
CA GLN A 105 -13.29 2.54 9.89
C GLN A 105 -13.76 1.17 10.37
N TRP A 106 -14.47 0.46 9.50
CA TRP A 106 -14.64 -1.00 9.57
C TRP A 106 -14.35 -1.61 8.21
N GLU A 107 -13.83 -2.83 8.19
CA GLU A 107 -13.48 -3.55 6.97
C GLU A 107 -13.69 -5.06 7.15
N HIS A 108 -14.20 -5.70 6.09
CA HIS A 108 -14.08 -7.14 5.90
C HIS A 108 -13.68 -7.47 4.47
N THR A 109 -12.90 -8.54 4.32
CA THR A 109 -12.73 -9.23 3.04
C THR A 109 -13.88 -10.22 2.81
N LEU A 110 -14.49 -10.16 1.62
CA LEU A 110 -15.46 -11.15 1.15
C LEU A 110 -15.05 -11.74 -0.19
N VAL A 111 -15.56 -12.94 -0.46
CA VAL A 111 -15.45 -13.61 -1.76
C VAL A 111 -16.85 -13.88 -2.31
N LEU A 112 -17.03 -13.60 -3.60
CA LEU A 112 -18.26 -13.89 -4.34
C LEU A 112 -18.15 -15.28 -4.97
N ARG A 113 -18.27 -16.34 -4.16
CA ARG A 113 -18.18 -17.72 -4.66
C ARG A 113 -19.35 -18.03 -5.61
N PRO A 114 -19.20 -19.05 -6.48
CA PRO A 114 -20.30 -19.47 -7.36
C PRO A 114 -21.59 -19.86 -6.63
N THR A 115 -21.48 -20.33 -5.38
CA THR A 115 -22.61 -20.85 -4.61
C THR A 115 -23.10 -19.92 -3.50
N CYS A 116 -22.30 -18.95 -3.07
CA CYS A 116 -22.66 -18.03 -1.99
C CYS A 116 -21.73 -16.81 -1.93
N LYS A 117 -22.17 -15.79 -1.19
CA LYS A 117 -21.29 -14.72 -0.71
C LYS A 117 -20.74 -15.13 0.66
N GLU A 118 -19.42 -15.21 0.80
CA GLU A 118 -18.76 -15.56 2.07
C GLU A 118 -17.96 -14.35 2.58
N VAL A 119 -18.24 -13.94 3.83
CA VAL A 119 -17.45 -12.92 4.54
C VAL A 119 -16.31 -13.64 5.26
N LEU A 120 -15.17 -13.78 4.57
CA LEU A 120 -14.04 -14.62 5.00
C LEU A 120 -13.44 -14.21 6.36
N SER A 121 -13.58 -12.93 6.71
CA SER A 121 -12.94 -12.32 7.86
C SER A 121 -13.89 -12.03 9.03
N ARG A 122 -15.13 -12.54 9.00
CA ARG A 122 -16.09 -12.35 10.10
C ARG A 122 -15.62 -13.09 11.35
N GLY A 123 -15.64 -12.42 12.50
CA GLY A 123 -15.40 -13.03 13.82
C GLY A 123 -16.55 -12.78 14.80
N ASP A 124 -16.38 -13.23 16.05
CA ASP A 124 -17.30 -12.93 17.16
C ASP A 124 -17.05 -11.52 17.74
N ASP A 125 -15.92 -10.91 17.39
CA ASP A 125 -15.53 -9.56 17.78
C ASP A 125 -16.17 -8.50 16.88
N TYR A 126 -16.20 -8.73 15.57
CA TYR A 126 -16.95 -7.92 14.61
C TYR A 126 -17.18 -8.58 13.27
#